data_AF-R8BG84-F1
#
_entry.id   AF-R8BG84-F1
#
_cell.length_a   1.000
_cell.length_b   1.000
_cell.length_c   1.000
_cell.angle_alpha   90.00
_cell.angle_beta   90.00
_cell.angle_gamma   90.00
#
_symmetry.space_group_name_H-M   'P 1'
#
loop_
_entity.id
_entity.type
_entity.pdbx_description
1 polymer ?
#
loop_
_entity_poly.entity_id
_entity_poly.type
_entity_poly.pdbx_seq_one_letter_code
_entity_poly.pdbx_strand_id
1 'polypeptide(L)'
;MQVYTGIMIGVGEMGVVCGPLIGGVFTEYVTWRWCFYINLPIGALCALLLVFMRVPDTNPKPRFSLELFRKLVPELDLFGFALFAPASVMFLLALQFGGNDYAWNSSVIIGLFCGAGATATFFCPWEYRMGDRAMMPGFLLKQRIVLCSLLHMACTMTLVSVPSYFLPSYFQSVLGTSPTMSGVDMLPNIVSQLLLIVLSGAALKVFGYYLVYAVGGATVSSVGMGLLSLLSPTSTTGQWIGYQILAGAGRGSSMQMGMVATQNVVKDSDISLAMALLVFGQNFFGAAFLVIANTIYDQSLISEIPRRAPPVSPQAALSAGGSANSIGIDRIFYFSAALAVASFFVAWGLGWKNVAAKKHAAQEWEAPRTMPSAAALTVYAFGGMCLVAGLTNLAKPEDALAALDLPATARSASNGMALAAVAIGLYYPLAAWQENTAVFVLTVPMRLLTATVFWLQGGPWRVPAAWEGSAALLTGLALAWDLRRARGGGGEERDVAARKAG
;
A
#
# COMPACT_ATOMS: atom_id res chain seq x y z
N MET A 1 -3.98 17.52 8.20
CA MET A 1 -4.27 16.07 8.35
C MET A 1 -4.19 15.31 7.02
N GLN A 2 -5.03 15.60 6.01
CA GLN A 2 -5.02 14.86 4.72
C GLN A 2 -3.69 14.93 3.93
N VAL A 3 -2.93 16.02 4.07
CA VAL A 3 -1.57 16.20 3.55
C VAL A 3 -0.60 15.18 4.16
N TYR A 4 -0.56 15.14 5.49
CA TYR A 4 0.24 14.19 6.26
C TYR A 4 -0.14 12.73 5.98
N THR A 5 -1.44 12.44 5.89
CA THR A 5 -1.93 11.10 5.52
C THR A 5 -1.48 10.71 4.12
N GLY A 6 -1.55 11.62 3.14
CA GLY A 6 -1.04 11.37 1.79
C GLY A 6 0.47 11.13 1.73
N ILE A 7 1.25 11.83 2.57
CA ILE A 7 2.69 11.62 2.70
C ILE A 7 3.01 10.26 3.31
N MET A 8 2.37 9.91 4.43
CA MET A 8 2.60 8.62 5.09
C MET A 8 2.22 7.45 4.19
N ILE A 9 1.10 7.56 3.48
CA ILE A 9 0.65 6.57 2.51
C ILE A 9 1.65 6.49 1.36
N GLY A 10 2.07 7.62 0.77
CA GLY A 10 3.02 7.63 -0.34
C GLY A 10 4.35 6.95 0.01
N VAL A 11 4.88 7.22 1.21
CA VAL A 11 6.09 6.55 1.73
C VAL A 11 5.84 5.06 1.97
N GLY A 12 4.67 4.68 2.50
CA GLY A 12 4.29 3.28 2.65
C GLY A 12 4.24 2.54 1.32
N GLU A 13 3.66 3.16 0.29
CA GLU A 13 3.57 2.57 -1.06
C GLU A 13 4.95 2.46 -1.72
N MET A 14 5.89 3.39 -1.50
CA MET A 14 7.29 3.20 -1.92
C MET A 14 7.91 1.93 -1.33
N GLY A 15 7.56 1.57 -0.09
CA GLY A 15 7.98 0.32 0.51
C GLY A 15 7.40 -0.90 -0.23
N VAL A 16 6.12 -0.88 -0.56
CA VAL A 16 5.43 -1.94 -1.34
C VAL A 16 6.10 -2.12 -2.71
N VAL A 17 6.50 -1.01 -3.31
CA VAL A 17 7.10 -0.89 -4.62
C VAL A 17 8.53 -1.47 -4.66
N CYS A 18 9.38 -1.09 -3.69
CA CYS A 18 10.75 -1.58 -3.58
C CYS A 18 10.84 -3.01 -3.02
N GLY A 19 9.79 -3.47 -2.32
CA GLY A 19 9.76 -4.76 -1.60
C GLY A 19 10.11 -5.96 -2.49
N PRO A 20 9.37 -6.25 -3.58
CA PRO A 20 9.65 -7.39 -4.45
C PRO A 20 11.03 -7.34 -5.11
N LEU A 21 11.52 -6.15 -5.46
CA LEU A 21 12.83 -5.97 -6.09
C LEU A 21 13.98 -6.26 -5.12
N ILE A 22 13.92 -5.64 -3.93
CA ILE A 22 14.92 -5.84 -2.87
C ILE A 22 14.87 -7.29 -2.38
N GLY A 23 13.66 -7.84 -2.18
CA GLY A 23 13.46 -9.22 -1.76
C GLY A 23 13.97 -10.23 -2.79
N GLY A 24 13.75 -9.98 -4.08
CA GLY A 24 14.31 -10.78 -5.18
C GLY A 24 15.83 -10.79 -5.16
N VAL A 25 16.45 -9.61 -5.04
CA VAL A 25 17.91 -9.48 -4.96
C VAL A 25 18.49 -10.21 -3.73
N PHE A 26 17.88 -10.07 -2.56
CA PHE A 26 18.35 -10.80 -1.36
C PHE A 26 18.22 -12.32 -1.49
N THR A 27 17.14 -12.78 -2.11
CA THR A 27 16.89 -14.21 -2.30
C THR A 27 17.84 -14.82 -3.32
N GLU A 28 18.20 -14.08 -4.36
CA GLU A 28 19.07 -14.55 -5.44
C GLU A 28 20.57 -14.44 -5.11
N TYR A 29 21.02 -13.34 -4.52
CA TYR A 29 22.45 -13.04 -4.39
C TYR A 29 23.01 -13.18 -2.97
N VAL A 30 22.15 -13.24 -1.94
CA VAL A 30 22.61 -13.29 -0.54
C VAL A 30 22.02 -14.50 0.18
N THR A 31 20.93 -14.30 0.91
CA THR A 31 20.13 -15.33 1.53
C THR A 31 18.74 -14.72 1.78
N TRP A 32 17.69 -15.51 1.66
CA TRP A 32 16.31 -15.11 2.00
C TRP A 32 16.16 -14.49 3.41
N ARG A 33 17.06 -14.81 4.35
CA ARG A 33 17.05 -14.25 5.73
C ARG A 33 17.22 -12.74 5.76
N TRP A 34 17.90 -12.15 4.77
CA TRP A 34 18.12 -10.71 4.70
C TRP A 34 16.84 -9.91 4.43
N CYS A 35 15.80 -10.54 3.89
CA CYS A 35 14.46 -9.97 3.82
C CYS A 35 13.91 -9.61 5.21
N PHE A 36 14.38 -10.28 6.28
CA PHE A 36 14.03 -9.96 7.66
C PHE A 36 15.06 -9.04 8.32
N TYR A 37 16.35 -9.33 8.18
CA TYR A 37 17.41 -8.61 8.90
C TYR A 37 17.50 -7.13 8.54
N ILE A 38 17.19 -6.72 7.30
CA ILE A 38 17.23 -5.31 6.91
C ILE A 38 16.23 -4.43 7.69
N ASN A 39 15.14 -5.02 8.18
CA ASN A 39 14.13 -4.27 8.93
C ASN A 39 14.61 -3.92 10.35
N LEU A 40 15.54 -4.69 10.93
CA LEU A 40 16.06 -4.47 12.28
C LEU A 40 16.81 -3.13 12.43
N PRO A 41 17.84 -2.80 11.61
CA PRO A 41 18.55 -1.53 11.72
C PRO A 41 17.65 -0.34 11.36
N ILE A 42 16.76 -0.48 10.38
CA ILE A 42 15.79 0.56 10.02
C ILE A 42 14.83 0.83 11.19
N GLY A 43 14.28 -0.24 11.78
CA GLY A 43 13.42 -0.14 12.95
C GLY A 43 14.13 0.46 14.17
N ALA A 44 15.39 0.09 14.40
CA ALA A 44 16.22 0.66 15.46
C ALA A 44 16.46 2.17 15.24
N LEU A 45 16.75 2.59 14.00
CA LEU A 45 16.89 4.00 13.66
C LEU A 45 15.58 4.77 13.86
N CYS A 46 14.45 4.23 13.42
CA CYS A 46 13.14 4.83 13.64
C CYS A 46 12.81 4.96 15.14
N ALA A 47 13.07 3.93 15.94
CA ALA A 47 12.89 3.96 17.39
C ALA A 47 13.79 5.02 18.03
N LEU A 48 15.05 5.11 17.61
CA LEU A 48 15.99 6.11 18.08
C LEU A 48 15.51 7.54 17.77
N LEU A 49 15.07 7.79 16.53
CA LEU A 49 14.52 9.08 16.14
C LEU A 49 13.27 9.44 16.97
N LEU A 50 12.37 8.49 17.21
CA LEU A 50 11.17 8.69 18.02
C LEU A 50 11.49 9.01 19.49
N VAL A 51 12.56 8.43 20.06
CA VAL A 51 13.01 8.75 21.43
C VAL A 51 13.45 10.21 21.53
N PHE A 52 14.09 10.76 20.50
CA PHE A 52 14.57 12.15 20.48
C PHE A 52 13.51 13.16 19.96
N MET A 53 12.44 12.69 19.32
CA MET A 53 11.36 13.55 18.83
C MET A 53 10.29 13.76 19.91
N ARG A 54 10.11 14.99 20.38
CA ARG A 54 8.93 15.35 21.18
C ARG A 54 7.72 15.46 20.26
N VAL A 55 6.92 14.42 20.19
CA VAL A 55 5.60 14.46 19.56
C VAL A 55 4.64 15.18 20.51
N PRO A 56 4.13 16.37 20.17
CA PRO A 56 3.18 17.08 21.03
C PRO A 56 1.90 16.25 21.17
N ASP A 57 1.55 15.91 22.41
CA ASP A 57 0.31 15.20 22.71
C ASP A 57 -0.87 16.13 22.37
N THR A 58 -1.67 15.74 21.37
CA THR A 58 -2.86 16.48 20.95
C THR A 58 -4.01 16.38 21.96
N ASN A 59 -3.95 15.40 22.86
CA ASN A 59 -4.87 15.24 23.98
C ASN A 59 -4.06 15.21 25.29
N PRO A 60 -4.40 16.01 26.32
CA PRO A 60 -3.75 15.93 27.61
C PRO A 60 -4.00 14.56 28.23
N LYS A 61 -3.05 13.64 28.08
CA LYS A 61 -3.11 12.32 28.69
C LYS A 61 -2.73 12.47 30.17
N PRO A 62 -3.51 11.90 31.10
CA PRO A 62 -3.08 11.82 32.49
C PRO A 62 -1.73 11.13 32.56
N ARG A 63 -0.82 11.62 33.41
CA ARG A 63 0.48 10.98 33.63
C ARG A 63 0.27 9.51 33.99
N PHE A 64 1.13 8.64 33.47
CA PHE A 64 1.08 7.22 33.78
C PHE A 64 1.03 7.02 35.30
N SER A 65 -0.02 6.33 35.76
CA SER A 65 -0.24 5.95 37.14
C SER A 65 -0.72 4.51 37.15
N LEU A 66 -0.35 3.75 38.19
CA LEU A 66 -0.89 2.40 38.42
C LEU A 66 -2.41 2.40 38.51
N GLU A 67 -3.03 3.48 38.99
CA GLU A 67 -4.48 3.64 39.02
C GLU A 67 -5.08 3.82 37.62
N LEU A 68 -4.39 4.55 36.74
CA LEU A 68 -4.79 4.69 35.34
C LEU A 68 -4.73 3.35 34.63
N PHE A 69 -3.65 2.59 34.84
CA PHE A 69 -3.51 1.24 34.26
C PHE A 69 -4.62 0.30 34.75
N ARG A 70 -4.92 0.29 36.06
CA ARG A 70 -6.03 -0.49 36.63
C ARG A 70 -7.40 -0.09 36.08
N LYS A 71 -7.60 1.19 35.71
CA LYS A 71 -8.81 1.65 35.03
C LYS A 71 -8.86 1.29 33.54
N LEU A 72 -7.72 1.31 32.85
CA LEU A 72 -7.64 1.05 31.41
C LEU A 72 -7.80 -0.43 31.06
N VAL A 73 -7.23 -1.34 31.86
CA VAL A 73 -7.24 -2.79 31.57
C VAL A 73 -8.67 -3.33 31.40
N PRO A 74 -9.65 -2.97 32.25
CA PRO A 74 -11.06 -3.36 32.05
C PRO A 74 -11.75 -2.68 30.86
N GLU A 75 -11.20 -1.58 30.31
CA GLU A 75 -11.72 -0.98 29.06
C GLU A 75 -11.23 -1.69 27.81
N LEU A 76 -10.15 -2.48 27.91
CA LEU A 76 -9.74 -3.39 26.85
C LEU A 76 -10.62 -4.64 26.91
N ASP A 77 -11.30 -4.97 25.81
CA ASP A 77 -12.09 -6.20 25.70
C ASP A 77 -11.18 -7.43 25.50
N LEU A 78 -10.37 -7.74 26.51
CA LEU A 78 -9.41 -8.86 26.49
C LEU A 78 -10.12 -10.21 26.44
N PHE A 79 -11.31 -10.30 27.03
CA PHE A 79 -12.10 -11.52 26.98
C PHE A 79 -12.71 -11.73 25.59
N GLY A 80 -13.24 -10.67 24.97
CA GLY A 80 -13.67 -10.70 23.58
C GLY A 80 -12.53 -11.09 22.65
N PHE A 81 -11.33 -10.52 22.85
CA PHE A 81 -10.12 -10.92 22.11
C PHE A 81 -9.75 -12.40 22.33
N ALA A 82 -9.82 -12.90 23.58
CA ALA A 82 -9.52 -14.29 23.91
C ALA A 82 -10.54 -15.29 23.32
N LEU A 83 -11.76 -14.86 23.01
CA LEU A 83 -12.72 -15.66 22.25
C LEU A 83 -12.49 -15.53 20.74
N PHE A 84 -12.24 -14.32 20.27
CA PHE A 84 -12.12 -14.03 18.85
C PHE A 84 -10.86 -14.65 18.22
N ALA A 85 -9.68 -14.40 18.82
CA ALA A 85 -8.41 -14.78 18.23
C ALA A 85 -8.29 -16.30 18.01
N PRO A 86 -8.63 -17.18 18.98
CA PRO A 86 -8.64 -18.62 18.74
C PRO A 86 -9.66 -19.04 17.68
N ALA A 87 -10.86 -18.43 17.64
CA ALA A 87 -11.87 -18.74 16.63
C ALA A 87 -11.35 -18.45 15.22
N SER A 88 -10.73 -17.30 15.04
CA SER A 88 -10.07 -16.89 13.79
C SER A 88 -8.92 -17.82 13.40
N VAL A 89 -8.04 -18.16 14.34
CA VAL A 89 -6.90 -19.04 14.09
C VAL A 89 -7.37 -20.44 13.70
N MET A 90 -8.33 -21.02 14.42
CA MET A 90 -8.89 -22.33 14.09
C MET A 90 -9.56 -22.34 12.71
N PHE A 91 -10.32 -21.29 12.38
CA PHE A 91 -10.95 -21.15 11.07
C PHE A 91 -9.92 -21.08 9.93
N LEU A 92 -8.90 -20.24 10.07
CA LEU A 92 -7.85 -20.11 9.06
C LEU A 92 -6.99 -21.37 8.94
N LEU A 93 -6.67 -22.04 10.05
CA LEU A 93 -5.94 -23.31 10.03
C LEU A 93 -6.74 -24.43 9.37
N ALA A 94 -8.06 -24.49 9.61
CA ALA A 94 -8.93 -25.47 8.96
C ALA A 94 -8.90 -25.34 7.44
N LEU A 95 -8.91 -24.09 6.94
CA LEU A 95 -8.83 -23.81 5.51
C LEU A 95 -7.42 -24.07 4.94
N GLN A 96 -6.36 -23.75 5.70
CA GLN A 96 -4.98 -23.92 5.26
C GLN A 96 -4.56 -25.40 5.19
N PHE A 97 -4.92 -26.20 6.18
CA PHE A 97 -4.62 -27.63 6.22
C PHE A 97 -5.62 -28.47 5.42
N GLY A 98 -6.81 -27.93 5.18
CA GLY A 98 -7.88 -28.52 4.40
C GLY A 98 -7.48 -28.91 2.98
N GLY A 99 -7.43 -30.22 2.72
CA GLY A 99 -7.17 -30.75 1.38
C GLY A 99 -5.70 -30.74 0.95
N ASN A 100 -4.79 -30.33 1.83
CA ASN A 100 -3.34 -30.40 1.63
C ASN A 100 -2.72 -31.45 2.58
N ASP A 101 -2.50 -31.07 3.85
CA ASP A 101 -1.92 -31.96 4.87
C ASP A 101 -2.93 -32.98 5.43
N TYR A 102 -4.22 -32.58 5.50
CA TYR A 102 -5.29 -33.43 6.01
C TYR A 102 -6.48 -33.41 5.05
N ALA A 103 -7.15 -34.56 4.89
CA ALA A 103 -8.37 -34.64 4.10
C ALA A 103 -9.52 -33.85 4.77
N TRP A 104 -10.40 -33.21 3.99
CA TRP A 104 -11.52 -32.40 4.50
C TRP A 104 -12.43 -33.11 5.51
N ASN A 105 -12.51 -34.45 5.44
CA ASN A 105 -13.28 -35.29 6.35
C ASN A 105 -12.49 -35.76 7.59
N SER A 106 -11.24 -35.31 7.75
CA SER A 106 -10.41 -35.61 8.92
C SER A 106 -11.00 -35.01 10.18
N SER A 107 -10.85 -35.74 11.30
CA SER A 107 -11.24 -35.27 12.63
C SER A 107 -10.55 -33.95 13.00
N VAL A 108 -9.35 -33.71 12.49
CA VAL A 108 -8.60 -32.46 12.71
C VAL A 108 -9.33 -31.27 12.10
N ILE A 109 -9.70 -31.35 10.82
CA ILE A 109 -10.34 -30.22 10.09
C ILE A 109 -11.75 -29.99 10.59
N ILE A 110 -12.54 -31.06 10.78
CA ILE A 110 -13.88 -30.96 11.35
C ILE A 110 -13.79 -30.38 12.77
N GLY A 111 -12.84 -30.85 13.59
CA GLY A 111 -12.59 -30.35 14.93
C GLY A 111 -12.25 -28.86 14.95
N LEU A 112 -11.41 -28.39 14.02
CA LEU A 112 -11.08 -26.96 13.87
C LEU A 112 -12.29 -26.12 13.46
N PHE A 113 -13.11 -26.57 12.51
CA PHE A 113 -14.35 -25.86 12.13
C PHE A 113 -15.38 -25.84 13.27
N CYS A 114 -15.59 -26.96 13.95
CA CYS A 114 -16.48 -27.03 15.10
C CYS A 114 -15.96 -26.17 16.26
N GLY A 115 -14.65 -26.17 16.53
CA GLY A 115 -14.03 -25.32 17.55
C GLY A 115 -14.14 -23.83 17.22
N ALA A 116 -13.89 -23.46 15.97
CA ALA A 116 -14.09 -22.09 15.48
C ALA A 116 -15.55 -21.66 15.63
N GLY A 117 -16.50 -22.50 15.18
CA GLY A 117 -17.93 -22.23 15.29
C GLY A 117 -18.44 -22.14 16.73
N ALA A 118 -18.00 -23.04 17.61
CA ALA A 118 -18.35 -23.02 19.03
C ALA A 118 -17.83 -21.74 19.70
N THR A 119 -16.56 -21.39 19.48
CA THR A 119 -15.96 -20.20 20.08
C THR A 119 -16.59 -18.91 19.52
N ALA A 120 -16.87 -18.86 18.21
CA ALA A 120 -17.61 -17.77 17.59
C ALA A 120 -19.04 -17.62 18.15
N THR A 121 -19.70 -18.74 18.49
CA THR A 121 -21.03 -18.75 19.12
C THR A 121 -21.02 -18.14 20.52
N PHE A 122 -19.91 -18.26 21.27
CA PHE A 122 -19.74 -17.54 22.54
C PHE A 122 -19.33 -16.08 22.34
N PHE A 123 -18.56 -15.79 21.29
CA PHE A 123 -18.11 -14.46 20.95
C PHE A 123 -19.26 -13.52 20.57
N CYS A 124 -20.20 -13.95 19.72
CA CYS A 124 -21.29 -13.10 19.24
C CYS A 124 -22.19 -12.54 20.38
N PRO A 125 -22.68 -13.36 21.34
CA PRO A 125 -23.40 -12.87 22.51
C PRO A 125 -22.55 -12.02 23.44
N TRP A 126 -21.24 -12.31 23.57
CA TRP A 126 -20.32 -11.50 24.37
C TRP A 126 -20.19 -10.08 23.81
N GLU A 127 -19.91 -9.96 22.51
CA GLU A 127 -19.87 -8.67 21.81
C GLU A 127 -21.19 -7.91 21.94
N TYR A 128 -22.31 -8.60 21.77
CA TYR A 128 -23.63 -8.00 21.94
C TYR A 128 -23.83 -7.46 23.37
N ARG A 129 -23.37 -8.19 24.39
CA ARG A 129 -23.44 -7.78 25.80
C ARG A 129 -22.51 -6.60 26.11
N MET A 130 -21.33 -6.53 25.50
CA MET A 130 -20.35 -5.46 25.72
C MET A 130 -20.78 -4.14 25.06
N GLY A 131 -21.60 -4.19 24.01
CA GLY A 131 -22.22 -3.01 23.40
C GLY A 131 -21.20 -2.02 22.86
N ASP A 132 -21.19 -0.79 23.37
CA ASP A 132 -20.29 0.28 22.91
C ASP A 132 -18.83 0.08 23.35
N ARG A 133 -18.58 -0.80 24.33
CA ARG A 133 -17.22 -1.17 24.80
C ARG A 133 -16.68 -2.44 24.14
N ALA A 134 -17.42 -3.00 23.19
CA ALA A 134 -17.03 -4.22 22.52
C ALA A 134 -15.85 -3.98 21.58
N MET A 135 -15.08 -5.03 21.31
CA MET A 135 -13.93 -4.95 20.40
C MET A 135 -14.36 -4.56 18.98
N MET A 136 -15.54 -4.99 18.55
CA MET A 136 -16.15 -4.61 17.27
C MET A 136 -17.49 -3.89 17.49
N PRO A 137 -17.46 -2.57 17.74
CA PRO A 137 -18.65 -1.85 18.16
C PRO A 137 -19.81 -1.98 17.16
N GLY A 138 -20.88 -2.62 17.59
CA GLY A 138 -22.04 -2.88 16.74
C GLY A 138 -22.70 -1.62 16.20
N PHE A 139 -22.59 -0.48 16.89
CA PHE A 139 -23.13 0.80 16.41
C PHE A 139 -22.41 1.30 15.14
N LEU A 140 -21.11 1.00 14.99
CA LEU A 140 -20.35 1.31 13.76
C LEU A 140 -20.77 0.36 12.63
N LEU A 141 -20.87 -0.93 12.90
CA LEU A 141 -21.29 -1.93 11.90
C LEU A 141 -22.74 -1.74 11.42
N LYS A 142 -23.61 -1.15 12.25
CA LYS A 142 -24.97 -0.77 11.85
C LYS A 142 -25.00 0.40 10.86
N GLN A 143 -23.94 1.21 10.78
CA GLN A 143 -23.85 2.25 9.76
C GLN A 143 -23.52 1.62 8.42
N ARG A 144 -24.49 1.65 7.49
CA ARG A 144 -24.35 1.10 6.13
C ARG A 144 -23.02 1.48 5.46
N ILE A 145 -22.61 2.74 5.54
CA ILE A 145 -21.37 3.23 4.90
C ILE A 145 -20.13 2.56 5.50
N VAL A 146 -20.09 2.35 6.82
CA VAL A 146 -18.96 1.68 7.50
C VAL A 146 -18.90 0.21 7.11
N LEU A 147 -20.04 -0.50 7.16
CA LEU A 147 -20.12 -1.90 6.76
C LEU A 147 -19.73 -2.11 5.29
N CYS A 148 -20.28 -1.30 4.38
CA CYS A 148 -19.92 -1.37 2.96
C CYS A 148 -18.46 -0.98 2.73
N SER A 149 -17.90 -0.02 3.48
CA SER A 149 -16.48 0.30 3.40
C SER A 149 -15.60 -0.86 3.85
N LEU A 150 -15.98 -1.55 4.93
CA LEU A 150 -15.28 -2.73 5.44
C LEU A 150 -15.25 -3.85 4.41
N LEU A 151 -16.42 -4.19 3.86
CA LEU A 151 -16.55 -5.24 2.85
C LEU A 151 -15.83 -4.88 1.54
N HIS A 152 -15.90 -3.61 1.10
CA HIS A 152 -15.17 -3.14 -0.07
C HIS A 152 -13.66 -3.27 0.12
N MET A 153 -13.15 -2.85 1.27
CA MET A 153 -11.71 -2.96 1.60
C MET A 153 -11.25 -4.41 1.74
N ALA A 154 -12.09 -5.28 2.33
CA ALA A 154 -11.85 -6.72 2.39
C ALA A 154 -11.71 -7.35 1.00
N CYS A 155 -12.64 -7.07 0.08
CA CYS A 155 -12.53 -7.55 -1.30
C CYS A 155 -11.29 -6.97 -2.00
N THR A 156 -11.04 -5.67 -1.82
CA THR A 156 -9.89 -5.01 -2.46
C THR A 156 -8.55 -5.55 -1.97
N MET A 157 -8.45 -6.05 -0.73
CA MET A 157 -7.23 -6.74 -0.27
C MET A 157 -6.95 -8.06 -0.95
N THR A 158 -7.97 -8.75 -1.43
CA THR A 158 -7.73 -9.99 -2.18
C THR A 158 -7.10 -9.67 -3.53
N LEU A 159 -7.54 -8.56 -4.15
CA LEU A 159 -6.95 -8.01 -5.38
C LEU A 159 -5.49 -7.57 -5.20
N VAL A 160 -5.07 -7.31 -3.95
CA VAL A 160 -3.67 -7.11 -3.57
C VAL A 160 -2.95 -8.43 -3.45
N SER A 161 -3.48 -9.30 -2.59
CA SER A 161 -2.75 -10.45 -2.05
C SER A 161 -2.59 -11.56 -3.08
N VAL A 162 -3.62 -11.82 -3.89
CA VAL A 162 -3.60 -12.90 -4.90
C VAL A 162 -2.55 -12.63 -5.99
N PRO A 163 -2.57 -11.50 -6.72
CA PRO A 163 -1.53 -11.23 -7.71
C PRO A 163 -0.13 -11.18 -7.09
N SER A 164 0.00 -10.66 -5.86
CA SER A 164 1.30 -10.58 -5.19
C SER A 164 1.89 -11.95 -4.84
N TYR A 165 1.05 -12.96 -4.63
CA TYR A 165 1.49 -14.33 -4.32
C TYR A 165 1.68 -15.17 -5.59
N PHE A 166 0.69 -15.18 -6.48
CA PHE A 166 0.65 -16.11 -7.61
C PHE A 166 1.33 -15.59 -8.87
N LEU A 167 1.44 -14.28 -9.08
CA LEU A 167 2.07 -13.74 -10.28
C LEU A 167 3.60 -13.92 -10.28
N PRO A 168 4.33 -13.72 -9.16
CA PRO A 168 5.73 -14.10 -9.08
C PRO A 168 5.94 -15.58 -9.34
N SER A 169 5.06 -16.42 -8.77
CA SER A 169 5.08 -17.86 -8.97
C SER A 169 4.92 -18.23 -10.45
N TYR A 170 3.98 -17.58 -11.16
CA TYR A 170 3.84 -17.72 -12.61
C TYR A 170 5.12 -17.35 -13.36
N PHE A 171 5.73 -16.20 -13.07
CA PHE A 171 6.96 -15.77 -13.77
C PHE A 171 8.14 -16.71 -13.52
N GLN A 172 8.36 -17.12 -12.28
CA GLN A 172 9.49 -17.97 -11.93
C GLN A 172 9.30 -19.40 -12.42
N SER A 173 8.09 -19.92 -12.34
CA SER A 173 7.82 -21.33 -12.57
C SER A 173 7.38 -21.67 -13.99
N VAL A 174 6.62 -20.77 -14.63
CA VAL A 174 6.11 -20.98 -15.98
C VAL A 174 7.04 -20.35 -17.01
N LEU A 175 7.50 -19.12 -16.77
CA LEU A 175 8.43 -18.43 -17.67
C LEU A 175 9.90 -18.68 -17.34
N GLY A 176 10.20 -19.33 -16.21
CA GLY A 176 11.58 -19.66 -15.82
C GLY A 176 12.42 -18.44 -15.46
N THR A 177 11.81 -17.30 -15.11
CA THR A 177 12.55 -16.08 -14.78
C THR A 177 13.18 -16.18 -13.39
N SER A 178 14.32 -15.52 -13.18
CA SER A 178 14.95 -15.49 -11.86
C SER A 178 14.07 -14.74 -10.84
N PRO A 179 14.21 -14.98 -9.52
CA PRO A 179 13.45 -14.26 -8.49
C PRO A 179 13.56 -12.74 -8.63
N THR A 180 14.75 -12.27 -9.00
CA THR A 180 15.03 -10.86 -9.24
C THR A 180 14.29 -10.31 -10.46
N MET A 181 14.25 -11.07 -11.56
CA MET A 181 13.49 -10.69 -12.76
C MET A 181 11.98 -10.79 -12.56
N SER A 182 11.50 -11.76 -11.79
CA SER A 182 10.10 -11.87 -11.38
C SER A 182 9.62 -10.62 -10.63
N GLY A 183 10.45 -10.07 -9.74
CA GLY A 183 10.18 -8.78 -9.09
C GLY A 183 10.10 -7.60 -10.08
N VAL A 184 10.91 -7.63 -11.13
CA VAL A 184 10.84 -6.66 -12.25
C VAL A 184 9.57 -6.85 -13.08
N ASP A 185 9.15 -8.08 -13.32
CA ASP A 185 7.97 -8.38 -14.12
C ASP A 185 6.67 -8.00 -13.40
N MET A 186 6.71 -7.78 -12.07
CA MET A 186 5.60 -7.22 -11.28
C MET A 186 5.44 -5.70 -11.37
N LEU A 187 6.42 -4.98 -11.93
CA LEU A 187 6.42 -3.52 -11.98
C LEU A 187 5.19 -2.92 -12.66
N PRO A 188 4.64 -3.47 -13.76
CA PRO A 188 3.44 -2.92 -14.37
C PRO A 188 2.25 -2.86 -13.41
N ASN A 189 2.09 -3.85 -12.53
CA ASN A 189 1.03 -3.87 -11.51
C ASN A 189 1.29 -2.79 -10.45
N ILE A 190 2.51 -2.75 -9.92
CA ILE A 190 2.93 -1.84 -8.85
C ILE A 190 2.84 -0.37 -9.28
N VAL A 191 3.41 -0.03 -10.45
CA VAL A 191 3.46 1.34 -10.97
C VAL A 191 2.05 1.86 -11.26
N SER A 192 1.24 1.05 -11.95
CA SER A 192 -0.13 1.45 -12.27
C SER A 192 -0.98 1.65 -11.02
N GLN A 193 -0.82 0.79 -10.00
CA GLN A 193 -1.46 0.97 -8.71
C GLN A 193 -1.05 2.28 -8.04
N LEU A 194 0.25 2.59 -7.99
CA LEU A 194 0.78 3.80 -7.37
C LEU A 194 0.32 5.08 -8.10
N LEU A 195 0.29 5.05 -9.43
CA LEU A 195 -0.19 6.18 -10.21
C LEU A 195 -1.67 6.44 -9.91
N LEU A 196 -2.51 5.40 -9.94
CA LEU A 196 -3.94 5.55 -9.80
C LEU A 196 -4.38 5.83 -8.36
N ILE A 197 -3.63 5.39 -7.35
CA ILE A 197 -3.92 5.75 -5.95
C ILE A 197 -3.66 7.24 -5.69
N VAL A 198 -2.59 7.81 -6.24
CA VAL A 198 -2.29 9.25 -6.13
C VAL A 198 -3.28 10.07 -6.94
N LEU A 199 -3.52 9.69 -8.20
CA LEU A 199 -4.43 10.41 -9.09
C LEU A 199 -5.87 10.39 -8.58
N SER A 200 -6.37 9.24 -8.12
CA SER A 200 -7.71 9.16 -7.55
C SER A 200 -7.84 9.96 -6.24
N GLY A 201 -6.82 9.96 -5.38
CA GLY A 201 -6.81 10.79 -4.17
C GLY A 201 -6.79 12.29 -4.47
N ALA A 202 -6.02 12.72 -5.49
CA ALA A 202 -6.01 14.11 -5.94
C ALA A 202 -7.33 14.51 -6.59
N ALA A 203 -7.86 13.66 -7.49
CA ALA A 203 -9.12 13.90 -8.17
C ALA A 203 -10.29 13.92 -7.17
N LEU A 204 -10.28 13.05 -6.15
CA LEU A 204 -11.26 13.07 -5.07
C LEU A 204 -11.30 14.40 -4.32
N LYS A 205 -10.15 15.07 -4.13
CA LYS A 205 -10.14 16.41 -3.50
C LYS A 205 -10.83 17.46 -4.34
N VAL A 206 -10.74 17.36 -5.67
CA VAL A 206 -11.32 18.31 -6.62
C VAL A 206 -12.80 18.02 -6.85
N PHE A 207 -13.14 16.78 -7.20
CA PHE A 207 -14.49 16.40 -7.59
C PHE A 207 -15.38 16.01 -6.40
N GLY A 208 -14.79 15.59 -5.28
CA GLY A 208 -15.51 15.33 -4.02
C GLY A 208 -16.31 14.02 -3.97
N TYR A 209 -16.37 13.22 -5.03
CA TYR A 209 -17.18 11.99 -5.07
C TYR A 209 -16.31 10.72 -4.99
N TYR A 210 -16.19 10.11 -3.79
CA TYR A 210 -15.43 8.86 -3.61
C TYR A 210 -16.06 7.66 -4.31
N LEU A 211 -17.38 7.68 -4.52
CA LEU A 211 -18.12 6.57 -5.11
C LEU A 211 -17.70 6.27 -6.55
N VAL A 212 -17.40 7.33 -7.33
CA VAL A 212 -16.96 7.21 -8.73
C VAL A 212 -15.66 6.41 -8.82
N TYR A 213 -14.71 6.68 -7.92
CA TYR A 213 -13.43 5.99 -7.89
C TYR A 213 -13.53 4.58 -7.29
N ALA A 214 -14.40 4.37 -6.29
CA ALA A 214 -14.64 3.05 -5.71
C ALA A 214 -15.26 2.09 -6.73
N VAL A 215 -16.34 2.52 -7.40
CA VAL A 215 -17.06 1.72 -8.40
C VAL A 215 -16.23 1.59 -9.67
N GLY A 216 -15.69 2.70 -10.19
CA GLY A 216 -14.86 2.69 -11.39
C GLY A 216 -13.62 1.83 -11.22
N GLY A 217 -12.94 1.95 -10.08
CA GLY A 217 -11.77 1.13 -9.74
C GLY A 217 -12.12 -0.35 -9.58
N ALA A 218 -13.26 -0.68 -8.96
CA ALA A 218 -13.73 -2.06 -8.86
C ALA A 218 -14.05 -2.68 -10.24
N THR A 219 -14.69 -1.91 -11.14
CA THR A 219 -14.95 -2.35 -12.52
C THR A 219 -13.67 -2.64 -13.27
N VAL A 220 -12.71 -1.70 -13.25
CA VAL A 220 -11.42 -1.88 -13.94
C VAL A 220 -10.64 -3.04 -13.33
N SER A 221 -10.69 -3.21 -12.00
CA SER A 221 -10.06 -4.35 -11.32
C SER A 221 -10.69 -5.68 -11.73
N SER A 222 -12.02 -5.74 -11.88
CA SER A 222 -12.72 -6.95 -12.32
C SER A 222 -12.29 -7.35 -13.72
N VAL A 223 -12.16 -6.39 -14.64
CA VAL A 223 -11.66 -6.64 -15.99
C VAL A 223 -10.20 -7.07 -15.94
N GLY A 224 -9.35 -6.39 -15.16
CA GLY A 224 -7.93 -6.73 -15.00
C GLY A 224 -7.71 -8.14 -14.44
N MET A 225 -8.42 -8.52 -13.38
CA MET A 225 -8.37 -9.87 -12.82
C MET A 225 -8.93 -10.91 -13.78
N GLY A 226 -10.02 -10.60 -14.47
CA GLY A 226 -10.57 -11.48 -15.52
C GLY A 226 -9.58 -11.72 -16.65
N LEU A 227 -8.85 -10.70 -17.08
CA LEU A 227 -7.80 -10.84 -18.09
C LEU A 227 -6.58 -11.63 -17.58
N LEU A 228 -6.19 -11.46 -16.32
CA LEU A 228 -5.12 -12.26 -15.70
C LEU A 228 -5.48 -13.76 -15.65
N SER A 229 -6.77 -14.13 -15.67
CA SER A 229 -7.17 -15.54 -15.80
C SER A 229 -6.85 -16.16 -17.17
N LEU A 230 -6.58 -15.34 -18.19
CA LEU A 230 -6.20 -15.78 -19.53
C LEU A 230 -4.68 -16.02 -19.68
N LEU A 231 -3.91 -15.86 -18.60
CA LEU A 231 -2.48 -16.15 -18.63
C LEU A 231 -2.24 -17.62 -18.93
N SER A 232 -1.39 -17.85 -19.93
CA SER A 232 -1.01 -19.15 -20.46
C SER A 232 0.51 -19.19 -20.60
N PRO A 233 1.17 -20.37 -20.59
CA PRO A 233 2.59 -20.49 -20.90
C PRO A 233 3.03 -19.83 -22.22
N THR A 234 2.10 -19.65 -23.15
CA THR A 234 2.34 -19.02 -24.46
C THR A 234 1.99 -17.53 -24.49
N SER A 235 1.61 -16.92 -23.37
CA SER A 235 1.24 -15.50 -23.30
C SER A 235 2.44 -14.62 -23.61
N THR A 236 2.24 -13.63 -24.49
CA THR A 236 3.28 -12.68 -24.87
C THR A 236 3.56 -11.66 -23.76
N THR A 237 4.74 -11.05 -23.80
CA THR A 237 5.16 -9.98 -22.89
C THR A 237 4.14 -8.85 -22.80
N GLY A 238 3.60 -8.41 -23.96
CA GLY A 238 2.59 -7.35 -23.99
C GLY A 238 1.27 -7.72 -23.31
N GLN A 239 0.85 -8.99 -23.37
CA GLN A 239 -0.39 -9.46 -22.75
C GLN A 239 -0.32 -9.37 -21.23
N TRP A 240 0.69 -9.99 -20.62
CA TRP A 240 0.79 -9.99 -19.16
C TRP A 240 1.08 -8.60 -18.58
N ILE A 241 1.82 -7.74 -19.31
CA ILE A 241 2.01 -6.33 -18.92
C ILE A 241 0.67 -5.59 -18.93
N GLY A 242 -0.09 -5.69 -20.02
CA GLY A 242 -1.39 -5.00 -20.15
C GLY A 242 -2.40 -5.42 -19.09
N TYR A 243 -2.46 -6.73 -18.79
CA TYR A 243 -3.36 -7.27 -17.77
C TYR A 243 -3.01 -6.75 -16.37
N GLN A 244 -1.70 -6.70 -16.05
CA GLN A 244 -1.21 -6.14 -14.80
C GLN A 244 -1.50 -4.65 -14.65
N ILE A 245 -1.38 -3.85 -15.73
CA ILE A 245 -1.67 -2.42 -15.69
C ILE A 245 -3.14 -2.18 -15.36
N LEU A 246 -4.06 -2.91 -15.99
CA LEU A 246 -5.49 -2.79 -15.70
C LEU A 246 -5.81 -3.21 -14.26
N ALA A 247 -5.26 -4.35 -13.83
CA ALA A 247 -5.40 -4.86 -12.47
C ALA A 247 -4.90 -3.84 -11.41
N GLY A 248 -3.69 -3.33 -11.58
CA GLY A 248 -3.10 -2.35 -10.67
C GLY A 248 -3.84 -1.02 -10.69
N ALA A 249 -4.20 -0.50 -11.86
CA ALA A 249 -4.93 0.76 -12.02
C ALA A 249 -6.31 0.75 -11.32
N GLY A 250 -7.10 -0.31 -11.53
CA GLY A 250 -8.40 -0.45 -10.88
C GLY A 250 -8.28 -0.55 -9.37
N ARG A 251 -7.31 -1.31 -8.89
CA ARG A 251 -7.04 -1.48 -7.46
C ARG A 251 -6.60 -0.17 -6.83
N GLY A 252 -5.62 0.52 -7.42
CA GLY A 252 -5.08 1.78 -6.91
C GLY A 252 -6.16 2.84 -6.72
N SER A 253 -7.07 2.97 -7.68
CA SER A 253 -8.15 3.97 -7.62
C SER A 253 -9.24 3.68 -6.57
N SER A 254 -9.42 2.43 -6.16
CA SER A 254 -10.51 2.03 -5.24
C SER A 254 -10.05 1.77 -3.79
N MET A 255 -8.76 1.53 -3.56
CA MET A 255 -8.21 1.02 -2.29
C MET A 255 -8.45 1.93 -1.07
N GLN A 256 -8.36 3.26 -1.23
CA GLN A 256 -8.52 4.20 -0.10
C GLN A 256 -9.95 4.69 0.11
N MET A 257 -10.88 4.38 -0.81
CA MET A 257 -12.19 5.02 -0.83
C MET A 257 -13.06 4.65 0.36
N GLY A 258 -12.94 3.42 0.88
CA GLY A 258 -13.65 2.98 2.10
C GLY A 258 -13.22 3.76 3.36
N MET A 259 -11.93 4.01 3.51
CA MET A 259 -11.41 4.84 4.61
C MET A 259 -11.94 6.26 4.52
N VAL A 260 -11.88 6.88 3.33
CA VAL A 260 -12.36 8.25 3.14
C VAL A 260 -13.87 8.36 3.37
N ALA A 261 -14.68 7.43 2.85
CA ALA A 261 -16.12 7.45 3.05
C ALA A 261 -16.49 7.32 4.54
N THR A 262 -15.79 6.45 5.26
CA THR A 262 -16.02 6.24 6.70
C THR A 262 -15.61 7.45 7.52
N GLN A 263 -14.44 8.05 7.27
CA GLN A 263 -14.00 9.28 7.95
C GLN A 263 -15.00 10.44 7.80
N ASN A 264 -15.79 10.46 6.73
CA ASN A 264 -16.76 11.52 6.47
C ASN A 264 -18.14 11.31 7.09
N VAL A 265 -18.45 10.10 7.59
CA VAL A 265 -19.76 9.76 8.19
C VAL A 265 -19.69 9.59 9.70
N VAL A 266 -18.57 9.10 10.24
CA VAL A 266 -18.42 8.85 11.67
C VAL A 266 -18.09 10.15 12.42
N LYS A 267 -18.34 10.17 13.73
CA LYS A 267 -17.98 11.30 14.59
C LYS A 267 -16.46 11.35 14.79
N ASP A 268 -15.90 12.53 15.04
CA ASP A 268 -14.45 12.72 15.22
C ASP A 268 -13.88 11.86 16.36
N SER A 269 -14.64 11.62 17.42
CA SER A 269 -14.27 10.72 18.54
C SER A 269 -14.10 9.26 18.11
N ASP A 270 -14.82 8.85 17.07
CA ASP A 270 -14.95 7.45 16.66
C ASP A 270 -14.12 7.13 15.42
N ILE A 271 -13.48 8.14 14.79
CA ILE A 271 -12.66 7.95 13.57
C ILE A 271 -11.59 6.88 13.80
N SER A 272 -10.82 6.98 14.89
CA SER A 272 -9.74 6.04 15.18
C SER A 272 -10.27 4.61 15.33
N LEU A 273 -11.40 4.44 16.01
CA LEU A 273 -12.05 3.15 16.22
C LEU A 273 -12.60 2.57 14.91
N ALA A 274 -13.25 3.40 14.09
CA ALA A 274 -13.76 3.00 12.78
C ALA A 274 -12.62 2.63 11.81
N MET A 275 -11.52 3.38 11.80
CA MET A 275 -10.34 3.05 10.98
C MET A 275 -9.71 1.73 11.42
N ALA A 276 -9.59 1.49 12.74
CA ALA A 276 -9.08 0.23 13.26
C ALA A 276 -9.96 -0.95 12.82
N LEU A 277 -11.28 -0.80 12.92
CA LEU A 277 -12.25 -1.82 12.47
C LEU A 277 -12.14 -2.11 10.97
N LEU A 278 -11.99 -1.07 10.13
CA LEU A 278 -11.80 -1.23 8.69
C LEU A 278 -10.50 -1.96 8.36
N VAL A 279 -9.37 -1.54 8.93
CA VAL A 279 -8.05 -2.16 8.69
C VAL A 279 -8.02 -3.60 9.21
N PHE A 280 -8.66 -3.84 10.35
CA PHE A 280 -8.84 -5.18 10.88
C PHE A 280 -9.62 -6.07 9.89
N GLY A 281 -10.82 -5.66 9.47
CA GLY A 281 -11.63 -6.43 8.52
C GLY A 281 -10.93 -6.64 7.18
N GLN A 282 -10.30 -5.58 6.67
CA GLN A 282 -9.43 -5.59 5.51
C GLN A 282 -8.38 -6.73 5.57
N ASN A 283 -7.61 -6.80 6.65
CA ASN A 283 -6.54 -7.79 6.80
C ASN A 283 -7.07 -9.19 7.11
N PHE A 284 -8.08 -9.32 7.97
CA PHE A 284 -8.67 -10.60 8.35
C PHE A 284 -9.30 -11.30 7.13
N PHE A 285 -10.19 -10.61 6.41
CA PHE A 285 -10.80 -11.17 5.22
C PHE A 285 -9.81 -11.32 4.07
N GLY A 286 -8.85 -10.41 3.92
CA GLY A 286 -7.75 -10.55 2.96
C GLY A 286 -6.96 -11.84 3.18
N ALA A 287 -6.62 -12.18 4.43
CA ALA A 287 -5.97 -13.44 4.77
C ALA A 287 -6.88 -14.64 4.50
N ALA A 288 -8.15 -14.59 4.92
CA ALA A 288 -9.11 -15.68 4.67
C ALA A 288 -9.29 -15.97 3.17
N PHE A 289 -9.46 -14.93 2.36
CA PHE A 289 -9.61 -15.06 0.92
C PHE A 289 -8.33 -15.54 0.23
N LEU A 290 -7.14 -15.17 0.73
CA LEU A 290 -5.88 -15.72 0.23
C LEU A 290 -5.74 -17.21 0.53
N VAL A 291 -6.13 -17.66 1.72
CA VAL A 291 -6.13 -19.10 2.05
C VAL A 291 -7.12 -19.84 1.14
N ILE A 292 -8.33 -19.32 0.93
CA ILE A 292 -9.30 -19.89 -0.02
C ILE A 292 -8.72 -19.96 -1.44
N ALA A 293 -8.02 -18.91 -1.89
CA ALA A 293 -7.35 -18.87 -3.18
C ALA A 293 -6.27 -19.96 -3.30
N ASN A 294 -5.45 -20.17 -2.27
CA ASN A 294 -4.49 -21.27 -2.19
C ASN A 294 -5.19 -22.64 -2.24
N THR A 295 -6.26 -22.82 -1.47
CA THR A 295 -7.03 -24.06 -1.50
C THR A 295 -7.59 -24.36 -2.89
N ILE A 296 -8.16 -23.35 -3.57
CA ILE A 296 -8.66 -23.49 -4.95
C ILE A 296 -7.53 -23.90 -5.88
N TYR A 297 -6.35 -23.32 -5.72
CA TYR A 297 -5.17 -23.65 -6.51
C TYR A 297 -4.75 -25.11 -6.30
N ASP A 298 -4.54 -25.53 -5.06
CA ASP A 298 -4.09 -26.89 -4.71
C ASP A 298 -5.07 -27.96 -5.23
N GLN A 299 -6.38 -27.74 -5.04
CA GLN A 299 -7.40 -28.66 -5.55
C GLN A 299 -7.45 -28.67 -7.08
N SER A 300 -7.19 -27.54 -7.73
CA SER A 300 -7.14 -27.46 -9.19
C SER A 300 -5.97 -28.25 -9.75
N LEU A 301 -4.79 -28.14 -9.13
CA LEU A 301 -3.62 -28.94 -9.49
C LEU A 301 -3.91 -30.45 -9.40
N ILE A 302 -4.51 -30.91 -8.29
CA ILE A 302 -4.88 -32.32 -8.10
C ILE A 302 -5.82 -32.80 -9.22
N SER A 303 -6.80 -31.97 -9.61
CA SER A 303 -7.80 -32.35 -10.61
C SER A 303 -7.32 -32.29 -12.06
N GLU A 304 -6.40 -31.37 -12.38
CA GLU A 304 -6.02 -31.06 -13.77
C GLU A 304 -4.69 -31.69 -14.19
N ILE A 305 -3.76 -31.95 -13.26
CA ILE A 305 -2.49 -32.64 -13.58
C ILE A 305 -2.71 -33.99 -14.25
N PRO A 306 -3.61 -34.88 -13.76
CA PRO A 306 -3.87 -36.15 -14.44
C PRO A 306 -4.40 -36.00 -15.87
N ARG A 307 -5.04 -34.87 -16.19
CA ARG A 307 -5.62 -34.58 -17.52
C ARG A 307 -4.63 -33.92 -18.48
N ARG A 308 -3.78 -33.02 -17.97
CA ARG A 308 -2.89 -32.18 -18.78
C ARG A 308 -1.43 -32.63 -18.77
N ALA A 309 -1.00 -33.36 -17.74
CA ALA A 309 0.35 -33.90 -17.60
C ALA A 309 0.33 -35.31 -16.94
N PRO A 310 -0.19 -36.34 -17.62
CA PRO A 310 -0.31 -37.70 -17.08
C PRO A 310 0.96 -38.32 -16.46
N PRO A 311 2.19 -38.01 -16.92
CA PRO A 311 3.41 -38.56 -16.32
C PRO A 311 3.80 -37.97 -14.96
N VAL A 312 3.23 -36.83 -14.56
CA VAL A 312 3.60 -36.12 -13.33
C VAL A 312 2.63 -36.51 -12.21
N SER A 313 3.16 -37.04 -11.10
CA SER A 313 2.29 -37.31 -9.93
C SER A 313 1.82 -35.98 -9.30
N PRO A 314 0.51 -35.83 -9.01
CA PRO A 314 -0.02 -34.61 -8.40
C PRO A 314 0.64 -34.26 -7.06
N GLN A 315 1.00 -35.27 -6.25
CA GLN A 315 1.70 -35.09 -4.97
C GLN A 315 3.12 -34.55 -5.17
N ALA A 316 3.86 -35.01 -6.19
CA ALA A 316 5.18 -34.45 -6.50
C ALA A 316 5.06 -32.98 -6.92
N ALA A 317 4.04 -32.63 -7.71
CA ALA A 317 3.77 -31.25 -8.13
C ALA A 317 3.43 -30.31 -6.96
N LEU A 318 2.59 -30.76 -6.01
CA LEU A 318 2.29 -30.02 -4.78
C LEU A 318 3.55 -29.86 -3.91
N SER A 319 4.32 -30.93 -3.73
CA SER A 319 5.55 -30.90 -2.91
C SER A 319 6.67 -30.05 -3.51
N ALA A 320 6.70 -29.91 -4.84
CA ALA A 320 7.65 -29.06 -5.53
C ALA A 320 7.34 -27.56 -5.38
N GLY A 321 6.14 -27.20 -4.89
CA GLY A 321 5.71 -25.82 -4.59
C GLY A 321 5.76 -24.83 -5.77
N GLY A 322 6.10 -25.30 -6.97
CA GLY A 322 6.73 -24.50 -8.01
C GLY A 322 6.64 -25.09 -9.42
N SER A 323 6.91 -26.39 -9.63
CA SER A 323 7.17 -26.88 -11.00
C SER A 323 5.94 -27.25 -11.84
N ALA A 324 4.71 -27.11 -11.35
CA ALA A 324 3.47 -27.47 -12.07
C ALA A 324 2.56 -26.26 -12.37
N ASN A 325 3.11 -25.05 -12.27
CA ASN A 325 2.36 -23.84 -11.94
C ASN A 325 1.58 -23.18 -13.08
N SER A 326 1.52 -23.73 -14.29
CA SER A 326 0.62 -23.18 -15.32
C SER A 326 -0.82 -23.70 -15.20
N ILE A 327 -1.03 -24.74 -14.39
CA ILE A 327 -2.31 -25.44 -14.28
C ILE A 327 -3.06 -24.91 -13.05
N GLY A 328 -4.23 -24.31 -13.25
CA GLY A 328 -5.11 -23.86 -12.16
C GLY A 328 -4.98 -22.39 -11.74
N ILE A 329 -4.00 -21.65 -12.29
CA ILE A 329 -3.85 -20.20 -12.06
C ILE A 329 -5.08 -19.41 -12.53
N ASP A 330 -5.71 -19.86 -13.63
CA ASP A 330 -6.94 -19.32 -14.18
C ASP A 330 -8.07 -19.27 -13.13
N ARG A 331 -8.27 -20.35 -12.37
CA ARG A 331 -9.32 -20.44 -11.34
C ARG A 331 -9.13 -19.46 -10.18
N ILE A 332 -7.89 -19.17 -9.82
CA ILE A 332 -7.57 -18.20 -8.76
C ILE A 332 -7.92 -16.78 -9.21
N PHE A 333 -7.61 -16.45 -10.46
CA PHE A 333 -7.94 -15.14 -11.02
C PHE A 333 -9.43 -14.99 -11.29
N TYR A 334 -10.17 -16.07 -11.61
CA TYR A 334 -11.63 -16.05 -11.62
C TYR A 334 -12.22 -15.77 -10.23
N PHE A 335 -11.68 -16.41 -9.18
CA PHE A 335 -12.08 -16.10 -7.80
C PHE A 335 -11.83 -14.64 -7.44
N SER A 336 -10.67 -14.10 -7.83
CA SER A 336 -10.33 -12.68 -7.62
C SER A 336 -11.23 -11.74 -8.42
N ALA A 337 -11.59 -12.10 -9.66
CA ALA A 337 -12.54 -11.36 -10.47
C ALA A 337 -13.94 -11.36 -9.83
N ALA A 338 -14.40 -12.50 -9.29
CA ALA A 338 -15.67 -12.58 -8.57
C ALA A 338 -15.69 -11.66 -7.33
N LEU A 339 -14.58 -11.58 -6.58
CA LEU A 339 -14.45 -10.65 -5.47
C LEU A 339 -14.38 -9.18 -5.91
N ALA A 340 -13.78 -8.89 -7.07
CA ALA A 340 -13.83 -7.55 -7.66
C ALA A 340 -15.26 -7.14 -8.03
N VAL A 341 -16.05 -8.06 -8.61
CA VAL A 341 -17.48 -7.85 -8.90
C VAL A 341 -18.28 -7.66 -7.60
N ALA A 342 -18.02 -8.47 -6.56
CA ALA A 342 -18.63 -8.26 -5.25
C ALA A 342 -18.28 -6.87 -4.70
N SER A 343 -17.02 -6.45 -4.82
CA SER A 343 -16.56 -5.10 -4.44
C SER A 343 -17.31 -4.01 -5.21
N PHE A 344 -17.58 -4.21 -6.50
CA PHE A 344 -18.36 -3.27 -7.30
C PHE A 344 -19.77 -3.06 -6.72
N PHE A 345 -20.48 -4.15 -6.39
CA PHE A 345 -21.82 -4.06 -5.81
C PHE A 345 -21.82 -3.46 -4.41
N VAL A 346 -20.85 -3.87 -3.58
CA VAL A 346 -20.67 -3.31 -2.23
C VAL A 346 -20.31 -1.83 -2.29
N ALA A 347 -19.55 -1.39 -3.30
CA ALA A 347 -19.09 -0.02 -3.45
C ALA A 347 -20.26 0.99 -3.53
N TRP A 348 -21.37 0.61 -4.18
CA TRP A 348 -22.60 1.40 -4.22
C TRP A 348 -23.18 1.71 -2.84
N GLY A 349 -22.88 0.87 -1.84
CA GLY A 349 -23.25 1.07 -0.45
C GLY A 349 -22.56 2.24 0.25
N LEU A 350 -21.42 2.74 -0.28
CA LEU A 350 -20.74 3.91 0.28
C LEU A 350 -21.55 5.21 0.05
N GLY A 351 -22.50 5.19 -0.88
CA GLY A 351 -23.43 6.30 -1.15
C GLY A 351 -22.83 7.43 -1.97
N TRP A 352 -23.69 8.11 -2.74
CA TRP A 352 -23.31 9.26 -3.56
C TRP A 352 -23.29 10.53 -2.71
N LYS A 353 -22.15 10.81 -2.06
CA LYS A 353 -21.98 12.03 -1.25
C LYS A 353 -20.78 12.83 -1.74
N ASN A 354 -20.97 14.14 -1.83
CA ASN A 354 -19.90 15.08 -2.09
C ASN A 354 -19.21 15.44 -0.77
N VAL A 355 -17.96 15.05 -0.62
CA VAL A 355 -17.12 15.34 0.56
C VAL A 355 -16.23 16.57 0.39
N ALA A 356 -16.18 17.17 -0.80
CA ALA A 356 -15.53 18.48 -0.98
C ALA A 356 -16.31 19.61 -0.29
N ALA A 357 -17.65 19.51 -0.22
CA ALA A 357 -18.52 20.55 0.34
C ALA A 357 -18.43 20.71 1.88
N LYS A 358 -18.20 19.63 2.65
CA LYS A 358 -18.14 19.68 4.12
C LYS A 358 -17.00 20.55 4.67
N LYS A 359 -15.96 20.80 3.85
CA LYS A 359 -14.79 21.56 4.27
C LYS A 359 -14.94 23.08 4.16
N HIS A 360 -15.85 23.58 3.33
CA HIS A 360 -16.06 25.02 3.20
C HIS A 360 -16.68 25.67 4.45
N ALA A 361 -17.22 24.90 5.41
CA ALA A 361 -17.89 25.42 6.60
C ALA A 361 -17.10 25.26 7.92
N ALA A 362 -16.06 24.43 7.97
CA ALA A 362 -15.32 24.14 9.23
C ALA A 362 -13.84 24.62 9.21
N GLN A 363 -13.36 25.06 8.05
CA GLN A 363 -12.09 25.76 7.91
C GLN A 363 -12.21 26.52 6.59
N GLU A 364 -12.17 27.85 6.62
CA GLU A 364 -11.84 28.60 5.41
C GLU A 364 -10.44 28.13 4.97
N TRP A 365 -10.43 27.13 4.09
CA TRP A 365 -9.28 26.80 3.29
C TRP A 365 -9.19 27.91 2.25
N GLU A 366 -8.43 28.95 2.59
CA GLU A 366 -7.79 29.76 1.57
C GLU A 366 -6.85 28.82 0.83
N ALA A 367 -7.17 28.49 -0.42
CA ALA A 367 -6.12 28.04 -1.34
C ALA A 367 -4.96 29.04 -1.21
N PRO A 368 -3.69 28.62 -1.12
CA PRO A 368 -2.60 29.58 -1.15
C PRO A 368 -2.76 30.42 -2.42
N ARG A 369 -3.30 31.63 -2.27
CA ARG A 369 -3.47 32.63 -3.34
C ARG A 369 -2.12 33.24 -3.72
N THR A 370 -1.05 32.80 -3.09
CA THR A 370 0.33 33.17 -3.36
C THR A 370 0.88 32.24 -4.44
N MET A 371 1.65 32.80 -5.38
CA MET A 371 2.50 32.02 -6.28
C MET A 371 3.27 30.96 -5.47
N PRO A 372 3.46 29.74 -6.01
CA PRO A 372 4.27 28.73 -5.35
C PRO A 372 5.65 29.31 -5.00
N SER A 373 6.12 29.01 -3.79
CA SER A 373 7.43 29.43 -3.29
C SER A 373 8.53 29.02 -4.26
N ALA A 374 9.65 29.75 -4.25
CA ALA A 374 10.77 29.37 -5.11
C ALA A 374 11.21 27.93 -4.80
N ALA A 375 11.20 27.55 -3.51
CA ALA A 375 11.48 26.19 -3.07
C ALA A 375 10.50 25.18 -3.67
N ALA A 376 9.19 25.43 -3.60
CA ALA A 376 8.17 24.56 -4.18
C ALA A 376 8.37 24.37 -5.69
N LEU A 377 8.68 25.43 -6.44
CA LEU A 377 8.96 25.35 -7.88
C LEU A 377 10.17 24.45 -8.19
N THR A 378 11.26 24.55 -7.42
CA THR A 378 12.41 23.65 -7.62
C THR A 378 12.06 22.19 -7.34
N VAL A 379 11.23 21.92 -6.34
CA VAL A 379 10.80 20.57 -5.97
C VAL A 379 9.82 20.01 -7.01
N TYR A 380 8.93 20.83 -7.56
CA TYR A 380 8.08 20.49 -8.70
C TYR A 380 8.91 20.08 -9.92
N ALA A 381 9.89 20.91 -10.29
CA ALA A 381 10.74 20.64 -11.45
C ALA A 381 11.54 19.34 -11.25
N PHE A 382 12.13 19.16 -10.06
CA PHE A 382 12.88 17.95 -9.76
C PHE A 382 12.01 16.69 -9.75
N GLY A 383 10.83 16.75 -9.13
CA GLY A 383 9.85 15.66 -9.16
C GLY A 383 9.43 15.29 -10.59
N GLY A 384 9.09 16.29 -11.41
CA GLY A 384 8.76 16.06 -12.82
C GLY A 384 9.89 15.39 -13.61
N MET A 385 11.14 15.83 -13.40
CA MET A 385 12.30 15.18 -14.02
C MET A 385 12.50 13.74 -13.53
N CYS A 386 12.35 13.47 -12.23
CA CYS A 386 12.41 12.11 -11.68
C CYS A 386 11.34 11.19 -12.28
N LEU A 387 10.13 11.72 -12.47
CA LEU A 387 9.04 10.97 -13.08
C LEU A 387 9.37 10.57 -14.53
N VAL A 388 9.84 11.53 -15.33
CA VAL A 388 10.21 11.27 -16.73
C VAL A 388 11.40 10.32 -16.84
N ALA A 389 12.46 10.56 -16.05
CA ALA A 389 13.65 9.71 -16.03
C ALA A 389 13.31 8.28 -15.56
N GLY A 390 12.52 8.14 -14.50
CA GLY A 390 12.06 6.86 -14.00
C GLY A 390 11.23 6.08 -15.02
N LEU A 391 10.26 6.73 -15.68
CA LEU A 391 9.46 6.11 -16.73
C LEU A 391 10.31 5.73 -17.96
N THR A 392 11.27 6.56 -18.34
CA THR A 392 12.14 6.31 -19.50
C THR A 392 13.10 5.15 -19.22
N ASN A 393 13.70 5.09 -18.03
CA ASN A 393 14.56 3.99 -17.62
C ASN A 393 13.78 2.68 -17.48
N LEU A 394 12.52 2.72 -17.03
CA LEU A 394 11.64 1.54 -17.03
C LEU A 394 11.27 1.07 -18.43
N ALA A 395 11.08 2.00 -19.38
CA ALA A 395 10.77 1.67 -20.77
C ALA A 395 11.98 1.10 -21.53
N LYS A 396 13.20 1.57 -21.22
CA LYS A 396 14.45 1.15 -21.86
C LYS A 396 15.54 0.88 -20.82
N PRO A 397 15.46 -0.26 -20.11
CA PRO A 397 16.41 -0.57 -19.04
C PRO A 397 17.82 -0.84 -19.55
N GLU A 398 18.01 -1.34 -20.78
CA GLU A 398 19.33 -1.49 -21.39
C GLU A 398 20.06 -0.14 -21.55
N ASP A 399 19.36 0.92 -21.97
CA ASP A 399 19.94 2.25 -22.12
C ASP A 399 20.39 2.81 -20.77
N ALA A 400 19.60 2.56 -19.71
CA ALA A 400 19.94 2.97 -18.35
C ALA A 400 21.17 2.24 -17.79
N LEU A 401 21.31 0.95 -18.09
CA LEU A 401 22.49 0.16 -17.70
C LEU A 401 23.74 0.61 -18.48
N ALA A 402 23.60 0.81 -19.79
CA ALA A 402 24.69 1.29 -20.64
C ALA A 402 25.16 2.69 -20.24
N ALA A 403 24.24 3.58 -19.88
CA ALA A 403 24.55 4.94 -19.42
C ALA A 403 25.39 4.96 -18.13
N LEU A 404 25.30 3.92 -17.29
CA LEU A 404 26.03 3.79 -16.02
C LEU A 404 27.16 2.75 -16.06
N ASP A 405 27.45 2.19 -17.24
CA ASP A 405 28.43 1.11 -17.44
C ASP A 405 28.17 -0.09 -16.50
N LEU A 406 26.90 -0.43 -16.31
CA LEU A 406 26.47 -1.50 -15.43
C LEU A 406 26.28 -2.82 -16.18
N PRO A 407 26.65 -3.97 -15.56
CA PRO A 407 26.41 -5.28 -16.16
C PRO A 407 24.91 -5.58 -16.23
N ALA A 408 24.52 -6.46 -17.16
CA ALA A 408 23.12 -6.88 -17.33
C ALA A 408 22.51 -7.49 -16.05
N THR A 409 23.33 -8.03 -15.15
CA THR A 409 22.91 -8.54 -13.83
C THR A 409 22.35 -7.45 -12.91
N ALA A 410 22.69 -6.18 -13.13
CA ALA A 410 22.19 -5.05 -12.35
C ALA A 410 20.82 -4.53 -12.81
N ARG A 411 20.18 -5.17 -13.81
CA ARG A 411 18.91 -4.72 -14.40
C ARG A 411 17.80 -4.51 -13.38
N SER A 412 17.68 -5.40 -12.41
CA SER A 412 16.67 -5.29 -11.36
C SER A 412 16.90 -4.15 -10.38
N ALA A 413 18.16 -3.95 -9.97
CA ALA A 413 18.55 -2.83 -9.14
C ALA A 413 18.28 -1.51 -9.88
N SER A 414 18.63 -1.44 -11.18
CA SER A 414 18.32 -0.31 -12.05
C SER A 414 16.81 -0.03 -12.14
N ASN A 415 16.01 -1.08 -12.36
CA ASN A 415 14.55 -0.95 -12.42
C ASN A 415 13.94 -0.52 -11.08
N GLY A 416 14.46 -1.02 -9.96
CA GLY A 416 14.05 -0.57 -8.64
C GLY A 416 14.39 0.88 -8.35
N MET A 417 15.55 1.35 -8.81
CA MET A 417 15.91 2.77 -8.73
C MET A 417 15.03 3.65 -9.63
N ALA A 418 14.75 3.21 -10.86
CA ALA A 418 13.85 3.92 -11.77
C ALA A 418 12.44 4.04 -11.19
N LEU A 419 11.98 3.00 -10.51
CA LEU A 419 10.70 2.95 -9.84
C LEU A 419 10.63 3.85 -8.60
N ALA A 420 11.70 3.88 -7.80
CA ALA A 420 11.84 4.86 -6.72
C ALA A 420 11.80 6.30 -7.28
N ALA A 421 12.42 6.55 -8.44
CA ALA A 421 12.35 7.84 -9.12
C ALA A 421 10.92 8.18 -9.61
N VAL A 422 10.15 7.20 -10.13
CA VAL A 422 8.72 7.39 -10.44
C VAL A 422 7.94 7.77 -9.18
N ALA A 423 8.16 7.08 -8.06
CA ALA A 423 7.46 7.38 -6.82
C ALA A 423 7.81 8.76 -6.26
N ILE A 424 9.09 9.13 -6.27
CA ILE A 424 9.56 10.49 -5.96
C ILE A 424 8.89 11.50 -6.89
N GLY A 425 8.79 11.18 -8.18
CA GLY A 425 8.20 12.06 -9.18
C GLY A 425 6.69 12.26 -9.04
N LEU A 426 5.97 11.34 -8.39
CA LEU A 426 4.56 11.52 -8.02
C LEU A 426 4.42 12.25 -6.68
N TYR A 427 5.34 11.97 -5.75
CA TYR A 427 5.30 12.48 -4.39
C TYR A 427 5.75 13.94 -4.28
N TYR A 428 6.84 14.32 -4.94
CA TYR A 428 7.43 15.67 -4.83
C TYR A 428 6.51 16.76 -5.37
N PRO A 429 5.80 16.59 -6.50
CA PRO A 429 4.78 17.55 -6.93
C PRO A 429 3.64 17.70 -5.92
N LEU A 430 3.25 16.62 -5.25
CA LEU A 430 2.22 16.69 -4.20
C LEU A 430 2.74 17.43 -2.96
N ALA A 431 3.98 17.20 -2.54
CA ALA A 431 4.61 17.90 -1.43
C ALA A 431 4.85 19.39 -1.76
N ALA A 432 5.25 19.69 -3.00
CA ALA A 432 5.41 21.05 -3.51
C ALA A 432 4.08 21.79 -3.56
N TRP A 433 3.02 21.13 -4.03
CA TRP A 433 1.65 21.67 -4.03
C TRP A 433 1.15 22.03 -2.63
N GLN A 434 1.64 21.32 -1.63
CA GLN A 434 1.26 21.52 -0.23
C GLN A 434 2.17 22.51 0.50
N GLU A 435 3.13 23.14 -0.19
CA GLU A 435 4.12 24.05 0.41
C GLU A 435 4.82 23.44 1.64
N ASN A 436 5.11 22.15 1.59
CA ASN A 436 5.63 21.44 2.76
C ASN A 436 7.12 21.72 2.96
N THR A 437 7.42 22.79 3.69
CA THR A 437 8.79 23.25 3.96
C THR A 437 9.63 22.21 4.70
N ALA A 438 9.02 21.37 5.55
CA ALA A 438 9.75 20.32 6.27
C ALA A 438 10.31 19.26 5.30
N VAL A 439 9.54 18.89 4.26
CA VAL A 439 10.01 17.99 3.20
C VAL A 439 11.12 18.65 2.39
N PHE A 440 10.99 19.93 2.06
CA PHE A 440 12.03 20.64 1.31
C PHE A 440 13.34 20.68 2.10
N VAL A 441 13.29 20.97 3.40
CA VAL A 441 14.47 21.01 4.28
C VAL A 441 15.12 19.63 4.43
N LEU A 442 14.33 18.56 4.57
CA LEU A 442 14.86 17.19 4.71
C LEU A 442 15.46 16.64 3.41
N THR A 443 14.89 17.01 2.26
CA THR A 443 15.34 16.47 0.96
C THR A 443 16.70 17.02 0.53
N VAL A 444 17.04 18.26 0.88
CA VAL A 444 18.34 18.86 0.52
C VAL A 444 19.54 18.07 1.05
N PRO A 445 19.70 17.80 2.36
CA PRO A 445 20.85 17.06 2.87
C PRO A 445 20.88 15.61 2.39
N MET A 446 19.71 14.96 2.25
CA MET A 446 19.65 13.60 1.71
C MET A 446 20.15 13.55 0.26
N ARG A 447 19.70 14.47 -0.59
CA ARG A 447 20.09 14.50 -2.00
C ARG A 447 21.54 14.93 -2.21
N LEU A 448 22.06 15.82 -1.36
CA LEU A 448 23.49 16.15 -1.32
C LEU A 448 24.34 14.94 -0.92
N LEU A 449 23.88 14.14 0.05
CA LEU A 449 24.54 12.90 0.42
C LEU A 449 24.56 11.92 -0.76
N THR A 450 23.42 11.69 -1.41
CA THR A 450 23.33 10.84 -2.61
C THR A 450 24.23 11.33 -3.74
N ALA A 451 24.23 12.64 -4.01
CA ALA A 451 25.11 13.26 -5.00
C ALA A 451 26.59 13.05 -4.65
N THR A 452 26.96 13.14 -3.37
CA THR A 452 28.33 12.89 -2.90
C THR A 452 28.72 11.44 -3.14
N VAL A 453 27.84 10.48 -2.83
CA VAL A 453 28.09 9.05 -3.08
C VAL A 453 28.31 8.79 -4.57
N PHE A 454 27.43 9.30 -5.44
CA PHE A 454 27.58 9.16 -6.90
C PHE A 454 28.84 9.85 -7.42
N TRP A 455 29.21 11.00 -6.86
CA TRP A 455 30.43 11.71 -7.24
C TRP A 455 31.69 10.91 -6.90
N LEU A 456 31.72 10.29 -5.71
CA LEU A 456 32.81 9.44 -5.24
C LEU A 456 32.96 8.17 -6.09
N GLN A 457 31.87 7.64 -6.62
CA GLN A 457 31.89 6.45 -7.49
C GLN A 457 32.57 6.72 -8.84
N GLY A 458 32.56 7.97 -9.31
CA GLY A 458 33.31 8.40 -10.49
C GLY A 458 32.77 7.87 -11.82
N GLY A 459 33.48 8.18 -12.91
CA GLY A 459 33.10 7.77 -14.27
C GLY A 459 31.69 8.25 -14.68
N PRO A 460 30.82 7.36 -15.21
CA PRO A 460 29.48 7.73 -15.67
C PRO A 460 28.55 8.24 -14.55
N TRP A 461 28.84 7.93 -13.29
CA TRP A 461 28.06 8.39 -12.13
C TRP A 461 28.18 9.89 -11.85
N ARG A 462 29.15 10.57 -12.49
CA ARG A 462 29.33 12.03 -12.34
C ARG A 462 28.15 12.83 -12.91
N VAL A 463 27.48 12.33 -13.94
CA VAL A 463 26.33 13.02 -14.55
C VAL A 463 25.11 12.98 -13.60
N PRO A 464 24.67 11.81 -13.09
CA PRO A 464 23.66 11.74 -12.03
C PRO A 464 24.04 12.55 -10.79
N ALA A 465 25.31 12.51 -10.37
CA ALA A 465 25.79 13.27 -9.21
C ALA A 465 25.61 14.78 -9.39
N ALA A 466 25.99 15.30 -10.56
CA ALA A 466 25.83 16.72 -10.89
C ALA A 466 24.35 17.11 -10.97
N TRP A 467 23.50 16.27 -11.57
CA TRP A 467 22.07 16.49 -11.65
C TRP A 467 21.41 16.53 -10.27
N GLU A 468 21.67 15.53 -9.41
CA GLU A 468 21.13 15.50 -8.05
C GLU A 468 21.66 16.65 -7.20
N GLY A 469 22.97 16.87 -7.19
CA GLY A 469 23.63 17.87 -6.37
C GLY A 469 23.21 19.29 -6.74
N SER A 470 23.17 19.62 -8.04
CA SER A 470 22.75 20.95 -8.50
C SER A 470 21.29 21.24 -8.17
N ALA A 471 20.39 20.27 -8.37
CA ALA A 471 18.98 20.46 -8.04
C ALA A 471 18.76 20.52 -6.51
N ALA A 472 19.54 19.82 -5.69
CA ALA A 472 19.49 19.95 -4.23
C ALA A 472 19.98 21.33 -3.75
N LEU A 473 21.09 21.82 -4.34
CA LEU A 473 21.60 23.17 -4.05
C LEU A 473 20.60 24.25 -4.46
N LEU A 474 19.96 24.12 -5.62
CA LEU A 474 18.91 25.04 -6.06
C LEU A 474 17.73 25.08 -5.07
N THR A 475 17.25 23.92 -4.61
CA THR A 475 16.21 23.86 -3.58
C THR A 475 16.67 24.50 -2.26
N GLY A 476 17.91 24.28 -1.84
CA GLY A 476 18.48 24.89 -0.63
C GLY A 476 18.60 26.41 -0.72
N LEU A 477 19.06 26.93 -1.87
CA LEU A 477 19.13 28.37 -2.14
C LEU A 477 17.75 29.01 -2.19
N ALA A 478 16.79 28.33 -2.83
CA ALA A 478 15.40 28.78 -2.90
C ALA A 478 14.75 28.84 -1.52
N LEU A 479 14.97 27.82 -0.67
CA LEU A 479 14.56 27.81 0.74
C LEU A 479 15.15 28.99 1.52
N ALA A 480 16.45 29.24 1.36
CA ALA A 480 17.12 30.35 2.03
C ALA A 480 16.58 31.71 1.56
N TRP A 481 16.22 31.83 0.29
CA TRP A 481 15.60 33.02 -0.28
C TRP A 481 14.17 33.25 0.26
N ASP A 482 13.35 32.21 0.26
CA ASP A 482 11.98 32.24 0.80
C ASP A 482 11.98 32.62 2.30
N LEU A 483 12.91 32.05 3.09
CA LEU A 483 13.10 32.38 4.50
C LEU A 483 13.55 33.83 4.73
N ARG A 484 14.43 34.37 3.87
CA ARG A 484 14.86 35.78 3.93
C ARG A 484 13.73 36.73 3.58
N ARG A 485 12.93 36.39 2.57
CA ARG A 485 11.76 37.19 2.15
C ARG A 485 10.69 37.23 3.24
N ALA A 486 10.43 36.10 3.90
CA ALA A 486 9.51 36.03 5.04
C ALA A 486 9.97 36.89 6.23
N ARG A 487 11.29 36.93 6.51
CA ARG A 487 11.86 37.79 7.58
C ARG A 487 11.87 39.28 7.23
N GLY A 488 12.03 39.62 5.95
CA GLY A 488 12.02 41.01 5.48
C GLY A 488 10.63 41.65 5.48
N GLY A 489 9.58 40.89 5.15
CA GLY A 489 8.19 41.40 5.10
C GLY A 489 7.58 41.71 6.47
N GLY A 490 8.00 41.00 7.54
CA GLY A 490 7.51 41.26 8.90
C GLY A 490 8.00 42.58 9.53
N GLY A 491 9.00 43.22 8.93
CA GLY A 491 9.46 44.56 9.34
C GLY A 491 8.54 45.67 8.85
N GLU A 492 8.07 45.59 7.59
CA GLU A 492 7.15 46.59 7.02
C GLU A 492 5.77 46.57 7.67
N GLU A 493 5.22 45.40 8.00
CA GLU A 493 3.92 45.33 8.72
C GLU A 493 4.00 45.88 10.15
N ARG A 494 5.14 45.71 10.83
CA ARG A 494 5.38 46.32 12.16
C ARG A 494 5.56 47.83 12.08
N ASP A 495 6.24 48.35 11.05
CA ASP A 495 6.42 49.79 10.85
C ASP A 495 5.12 50.47 10.38
N VAL A 496 4.28 49.79 9.60
CA VAL A 496 2.95 50.28 9.19
C VAL A 496 1.97 50.25 10.36
N ALA A 497 2.02 49.23 11.23
CA ALA A 497 1.23 49.19 12.46
C ALA A 497 1.67 50.26 13.48
N ALA A 498 2.99 50.50 13.60
CA ALA A 498 3.53 51.55 14.47
C ALA A 498 3.18 52.97 13.97
N ARG A 499 3.14 53.20 12.64
CA ARG A 499 2.71 54.48 12.04
C ARG A 499 1.20 54.73 12.06
N LYS A 500 0.38 53.71 12.33
CA LYS A 500 -1.07 53.87 12.54
C LYS A 500 -1.45 54.02 14.02
N ALA A 501 -0.52 53.76 14.93
CA ALA A 501 -0.74 53.81 16.38
C ALA A 501 -0.12 55.05 17.06
N GLY A 502 0.55 55.92 16.29
CA GLY A 502 0.95 57.28 16.69
C GLY A 502 0.31 58.29 15.76
#